data_AF-A0AAN6XTX6-F1
#
_entry.id   AF-A0AAN6XTX6-F1
#
_cell.length_a   1.000
_cell.length_b   1.000
_cell.length_c   1.000
_cell.angle_alpha   90.00
_cell.angle_beta   90.00
_cell.angle_gamma   90.00
#
_symmetry.space_group_name_H-M   'P 1'
#
loop_
_entity.id
_entity.type
_entity.pdbx_description
1 polymer ?
#
loop_
_entity_poly.entity_id
_entity_poly.type
_entity_poly.pdbx_seq_one_letter_code
_entity_poly.pdbx_strand_id
1 'polypeptide(L)'
;RIVLGLEERIMVRTLNSAYSIIEVWRRLVASANFKVLRGERRALRRSEKYQEADRLFLKWEQEGEKRDGLAYLIVQWILVKLLPNLNLEINSLYVKVEATVANIIVILLTLYQRAEDILATPLTRMSFYTAILLGYTDGFRPGSLMDTLYRQYTLSIIRNPDDRT
;
A
#
# COMPACT_ATOMS: atom_id res chain seq x y z
N ARG A 1 -2.41 -20.15 0.36
CA ARG A 1 -2.95 -21.37 0.99
C ARG A 1 -3.59 -20.92 2.29
N ILE A 2 -4.92 -21.00 2.40
CA ILE A 2 -5.61 -20.72 3.67
C ILE A 2 -5.47 -21.99 4.50
N VAL A 3 -4.92 -21.87 5.71
CA VAL A 3 -4.71 -22.98 6.64
C VAL A 3 -5.69 -22.76 7.78
N LEU A 4 -6.60 -23.71 7.99
CA LEU A 4 -7.59 -23.70 9.07
C LEU A 4 -7.35 -24.97 9.90
N GLY A 5 -6.61 -24.87 11.01
CA GLY A 5 -6.24 -26.04 11.83
C GLY A 5 -5.15 -25.76 12.87
N LEU A 6 -4.66 -26.79 13.56
CA LEU A 6 -3.58 -26.67 14.58
C LEU A 6 -2.30 -26.00 14.02
N GLU A 7 -2.10 -26.11 12.72
CA GLU A 7 -1.03 -25.47 11.96
C GLU A 7 -1.07 -23.93 12.02
N GLU A 8 -2.23 -23.30 12.29
CA GLU A 8 -2.34 -21.85 12.54
C GLU A 8 -1.52 -21.39 13.75
N ARG A 9 -1.30 -22.29 14.71
CA ARG A 9 -0.58 -21.99 15.96
C ARG A 9 0.93 -22.13 15.82
N ILE A 10 1.40 -22.66 14.69
CA ILE A 10 2.83 -22.81 14.43
C ILE A 10 3.38 -21.44 14.06
N MET A 11 4.35 -20.96 14.85
CA MET A 11 5.01 -19.69 14.55
C MET A 11 5.88 -19.85 13.31
N VAL A 12 5.40 -19.33 12.18
CA VAL A 12 6.14 -19.33 10.91
C VAL A 12 6.52 -17.89 10.57
N ARG A 13 7.77 -17.68 10.12
CA ARG A 13 8.20 -16.39 9.58
C ARG A 13 7.53 -16.17 8.22
N THR A 14 6.50 -15.31 8.20
CA THR A 14 5.73 -14.98 6.99
C THR A 14 6.42 -13.94 6.12
N LEU A 15 7.28 -13.09 6.70
CA LEU A 15 8.08 -12.11 5.98
C LEU A 15 9.38 -12.74 5.47
N ASN A 16 9.42 -13.05 4.18
CA ASN A 16 10.60 -13.55 3.49
C ASN A 16 11.17 -12.56 2.46
N SER A 17 10.56 -11.39 2.26
CA SER A 17 11.03 -10.41 1.29
C SER A 17 11.86 -9.30 1.94
N ALA A 18 13.03 -9.02 1.37
CA ALA A 18 13.86 -7.89 1.77
C ALA A 18 13.13 -6.54 1.57
N TYR A 19 12.31 -6.43 0.51
CA TYR A 19 11.53 -5.23 0.23
C TYR A 19 10.47 -4.95 1.30
N SER A 20 9.84 -5.97 1.88
CA SER A 20 8.89 -5.75 2.98
C SER A 20 9.56 -5.10 4.19
N ILE A 21 10.79 -5.49 4.52
CA ILE A 21 11.57 -4.89 5.62
C ILE A 21 11.96 -3.45 5.28
N ILE A 22 12.38 -3.20 4.04
CA ILE A 22 12.67 -1.84 3.55
C ILE A 22 11.44 -0.95 3.64
N GLU A 23 10.25 -1.44 3.29
CA GLU A 23 9.01 -0.69 3.40
C GLU A 23 8.62 -0.36 4.85
N VAL A 24 8.82 -1.29 5.77
CA VAL A 24 8.64 -1.03 7.20
C VAL A 24 9.61 0.06 7.67
N TRP A 25 10.88 -0.04 7.28
CA TRP A 25 11.88 0.99 7.58
C TRP A 25 11.51 2.36 7.02
N ARG A 26 11.03 2.43 5.77
CA ARG A 26 10.54 3.67 5.14
C ARG A 26 9.42 4.30 5.94
N ARG A 27 8.44 3.51 6.37
CA ARG A 27 7.32 3.99 7.21
C ARG A 27 7.80 4.50 8.57
N LEU A 28 8.78 3.84 9.18
CA LEU A 28 9.39 4.29 10.44
C LEU A 28 10.10 5.64 10.26
N VAL A 29 10.91 5.80 9.22
CA VAL A 29 11.58 7.08 8.89
C VAL A 29 10.57 8.19 8.66
N ALA A 30 9.51 7.93 7.88
CA ALA A 30 8.44 8.89 7.64
C ALA A 30 7.73 9.28 8.94
N SER A 31 7.42 8.31 9.80
CA SER A 31 6.80 8.55 11.11
C SER A 31 7.71 9.34 12.04
N ALA A 32 9.02 9.03 12.08
CA ALA A 32 9.99 9.78 12.88
C ALA A 32 10.12 11.24 12.40
N ASN A 33 10.20 11.44 11.07
CA ASN A 33 10.20 12.78 10.47
C ASN A 33 8.95 13.58 10.82
N PHE A 34 7.78 12.94 10.83
CA PHE A 34 6.50 13.61 11.04
C PHE A 34 6.17 13.85 12.52
N LYS A 35 6.36 12.83 13.38
CA LYS A 35 5.94 12.85 14.78
C LYS A 35 7.00 13.41 15.72
N VAL A 36 8.28 13.11 15.48
CA VAL A 36 9.37 13.48 16.38
C VAL A 36 10.05 14.75 15.87
N LEU A 37 10.67 14.68 14.70
CA LEU A 37 11.56 15.74 14.22
C LEU A 37 10.82 17.01 13.77
N ARG A 38 9.52 16.91 13.45
CA ARG A 38 8.71 18.08 13.01
C ARG A 38 8.58 19.14 14.10
N GLY A 39 8.46 18.74 15.37
CA GLY A 39 8.36 19.67 16.50
C GLY A 39 9.65 20.47 16.66
N GLU A 40 10.77 19.75 16.74
CA GLU A 40 12.11 20.33 16.87
C GLU A 40 12.46 21.26 15.71
N ARG A 41 12.19 20.86 14.46
CA ARG A 41 12.39 21.72 13.28
C ARG A 41 11.60 23.03 13.38
N ARG A 42 10.38 22.99 13.89
CA ARG A 42 9.56 24.20 14.07
C ARG A 42 10.12 25.09 15.18
N ALA A 43 10.60 24.51 16.28
CA ALA A 43 11.23 25.26 17.36
C ALA A 43 12.51 25.98 16.86
N LEU A 44 13.40 25.26 16.17
CA LEU A 44 14.62 25.83 15.60
C LEU A 44 14.35 26.93 14.57
N ARG A 45 13.34 26.76 13.71
CA ARG A 45 12.93 27.80 12.74
C ARG A 45 12.40 29.05 13.43
N ARG A 46 11.68 28.92 14.55
CA ARG A 46 11.23 30.08 15.35
C ARG A 46 12.39 30.82 16.01
N SER A 47 13.46 30.10 16.34
CA SER A 47 14.71 30.67 16.87
C SER A 47 15.69 31.07 15.77
N GLU A 48 15.23 31.23 14.53
CA GLU A 48 16.02 31.63 13.35
C GLU A 48 17.21 30.70 12.99
N LYS A 49 17.23 29.48 13.54
CA LYS A 49 18.24 28.45 13.30
C LYS A 49 17.87 27.56 12.10
N TYR A 50 17.70 28.16 10.94
CA TYR A 50 17.22 27.47 9.74
C TYR A 50 18.12 26.32 9.29
N GLN A 51 19.46 26.53 9.30
CA GLN A 51 20.42 25.50 8.89
C GLN A 51 20.38 24.25 9.78
N GLU A 52 20.22 24.43 11.10
CA GLU A 52 20.09 23.31 12.04
C GLU A 52 18.75 22.57 11.82
N ALA A 53 17.68 23.32 11.57
CA ALA A 53 16.36 22.74 11.28
C ALA A 53 16.38 21.88 10.00
N ASP A 54 17.09 22.31 8.96
CA ASP A 54 17.16 21.59 7.69
C ASP A 54 18.02 20.31 7.77
N ARG A 55 18.98 20.26 8.71
CA ARG A 55 19.72 19.03 9.04
C ARG A 55 18.88 17.99 9.77
N LEU A 56 17.85 18.41 10.51
CA LEU A 56 16.91 17.52 11.21
C LEU A 56 15.88 16.89 10.27
N PHE A 57 16.25 16.56 9.05
CA PHE A 57 15.41 15.81 8.13
C PHE A 57 16.12 14.50 7.80
N LEU A 58 15.48 13.38 8.15
CA LEU A 58 15.94 12.07 7.68
C LEU A 58 15.59 11.98 6.20
N LYS A 59 16.53 12.45 5.36
CA LYS A 59 16.38 12.44 3.93
C LYS A 59 16.57 11.05 3.37
N TRP A 60 15.80 10.82 2.33
CA TRP A 60 16.05 9.82 1.32
C TRP A 60 16.44 10.62 0.07
N GLU A 61 17.72 10.83 -0.18
CA GLU A 61 18.11 11.50 -1.42
C GLU A 61 18.05 10.46 -2.54
N GLN A 62 17.10 10.66 -3.45
CA GLN A 62 17.04 9.97 -4.73
C GLN A 62 17.11 11.04 -5.81
N GLU A 63 18.32 11.49 -6.11
CA GLU A 63 18.59 12.32 -7.29
C GLU A 63 19.11 11.40 -8.40
N GLY A 64 18.23 11.07 -9.35
CA GLY A 64 18.54 10.14 -10.44
C GLY A 64 18.93 8.76 -9.91
N GLU A 65 20.15 8.32 -10.24
CA GLU A 65 20.72 7.03 -9.81
C GLU A 65 21.44 7.10 -8.45
N LYS A 66 21.72 8.30 -7.93
CA LYS A 66 22.41 8.45 -6.64
C LYS A 66 21.40 8.32 -5.50
N ARG A 67 21.64 7.32 -4.65
CA ARG A 67 20.90 7.07 -3.42
C ARG A 67 21.83 7.37 -2.25
N ASP A 68 21.52 8.42 -1.49
CA ASP A 68 22.34 8.87 -0.36
C ASP A 68 21.49 9.23 0.87
N GLY A 69 22.14 9.29 2.03
CA GLY A 69 21.55 9.67 3.31
C GLY A 69 21.55 8.54 4.36
N LEU A 70 21.47 8.94 5.64
CA LEU A 70 21.48 8.02 6.78
C LEU A 70 20.36 6.97 6.71
N ALA A 71 19.19 7.35 6.18
CA ALA A 71 18.08 6.42 5.99
C ALA A 71 18.38 5.37 4.91
N TYR A 72 19.18 5.71 3.90
CA TYR A 72 19.57 4.79 2.84
C TYR A 72 20.66 3.81 3.29
N LEU A 73 21.58 4.22 4.17
CA LEU A 73 22.60 3.32 4.73
C LEU A 73 22.00 2.08 5.42
N ILE A 74 20.85 2.25 6.11
CA ILE A 74 20.12 1.13 6.70
C ILE A 74 19.53 0.21 5.63
N VAL A 75 19.06 0.77 4.51
CA VAL A 75 18.59 -0.05 3.38
C VAL A 75 19.73 -0.82 2.73
N GLN A 76 20.89 -0.18 2.55
CA GLN A 76 22.09 -0.87 2.08
C GLN A 76 22.50 -1.98 3.05
N TRP A 77 22.47 -1.73 4.35
CA TRP A 77 22.72 -2.76 5.36
C TRP A 77 21.70 -3.90 5.28
N ILE A 78 20.40 -3.61 5.08
CA ILE A 78 19.38 -4.64 4.87
C ILE A 78 19.73 -5.51 3.65
N LEU A 79 20.08 -4.90 2.52
CA LEU A 79 20.34 -5.62 1.28
C LEU A 79 21.67 -6.39 1.31
N VAL A 80 22.71 -5.85 1.95
CA VAL A 80 24.06 -6.44 1.92
C VAL A 80 24.30 -7.41 3.08
N LYS A 81 23.75 -7.13 4.26
CA LYS A 81 24.02 -7.89 5.50
C LYS A 81 22.81 -8.70 5.95
N LEU A 82 21.64 -8.08 6.04
CA LEU A 82 20.47 -8.76 6.60
C LEU A 82 19.92 -9.83 5.66
N LEU A 83 19.94 -9.56 4.36
CA LEU A 83 19.43 -10.44 3.32
C LEU A 83 20.08 -11.83 3.33
N PRO A 84 21.41 -12.00 3.21
CA PRO A 84 22.03 -13.32 3.26
C PRO A 84 21.86 -13.99 4.62
N ASN A 85 21.90 -13.21 5.72
CA ASN A 85 21.79 -13.76 7.07
C ASN A 85 20.41 -14.35 7.38
N LEU A 86 19.36 -13.76 6.82
CA LEU A 86 17.99 -14.19 7.02
C LEU A 86 17.42 -14.99 5.85
N ASN A 87 18.22 -15.26 4.80
CA ASN A 87 17.77 -15.89 3.57
C ASN A 87 16.49 -15.20 3.02
N LEU A 88 16.58 -13.87 2.84
CA LEU A 88 15.48 -13.07 2.31
C LEU A 88 15.54 -13.01 0.78
N GLU A 89 14.37 -12.97 0.18
CA GLU A 89 14.17 -12.89 -1.25
C GLU A 89 14.08 -11.44 -1.71
N ILE A 90 14.83 -11.10 -2.75
CA ILE A 90 14.72 -9.82 -3.47
C ILE A 90 13.58 -9.91 -4.47
N ASN A 91 13.48 -11.05 -5.13
CA ASN A 91 12.49 -11.26 -6.17
C ASN A 91 11.13 -11.51 -5.54
N SER A 92 10.10 -10.97 -6.19
CA SER A 92 8.74 -11.35 -5.87
C SER A 92 8.59 -12.85 -6.12
N LEU A 93 8.34 -13.63 -5.06
CA LEU A 93 8.05 -15.06 -5.20
C LEU A 93 6.66 -15.32 -5.80
N TYR A 94 5.82 -14.29 -5.88
CA TYR A 94 4.54 -14.40 -6.56
C TYR A 94 4.66 -13.94 -8.00
N VAL A 95 4.12 -14.75 -8.90
CA VAL A 95 3.86 -14.36 -10.28
C VAL A 95 2.61 -13.50 -10.25
N LYS A 96 2.74 -12.25 -10.68
CA LYS A 96 1.59 -11.38 -10.88
C LYS A 96 0.83 -11.90 -12.10
N VAL A 97 -0.26 -12.61 -11.86
CA VAL A 97 -1.21 -13.02 -12.89
C VAL A 97 -2.30 -11.97 -13.02
N GLU A 98 -2.78 -11.78 -14.24
CA GLU A 98 -3.92 -10.93 -14.52
C GLU A 98 -5.15 -11.46 -13.78
N ALA A 99 -5.92 -10.57 -13.14
CA ALA A 99 -7.20 -10.94 -12.59
C ALA A 99 -8.14 -11.26 -13.76
N THR A 100 -8.78 -12.42 -13.75
CA THR A 100 -9.80 -12.76 -14.75
C THR A 100 -11.19 -12.36 -14.25
N VAL A 101 -12.16 -12.24 -15.16
CA VAL A 101 -13.57 -11.99 -14.81
C VAL A 101 -14.06 -13.04 -13.80
N ALA A 102 -13.69 -14.31 -13.99
CA ALA A 102 -14.04 -15.39 -13.08
C ALA A 102 -13.49 -15.17 -11.67
N ASN A 103 -12.25 -14.67 -11.53
CA ASN A 103 -11.69 -14.36 -10.21
C ASN A 103 -12.47 -13.25 -9.50
N ILE A 104 -12.87 -12.22 -10.23
CA ILE A 104 -13.64 -11.10 -9.69
C ILE A 104 -15.03 -11.58 -9.26
N ILE A 105 -15.71 -12.37 -10.09
CA ILE A 105 -17.00 -12.98 -9.75
C ILE A 105 -16.89 -13.77 -8.44
N VAL A 106 -15.86 -14.61 -8.29
CA VAL A 106 -15.64 -15.39 -7.06
C VAL A 106 -15.45 -14.47 -5.84
N ILE A 107 -14.66 -13.40 -5.96
CA ILE A 107 -14.45 -12.44 -4.87
C ILE A 107 -15.78 -11.77 -4.49
N LEU A 108 -16.52 -11.22 -5.46
CA LEU A 108 -17.78 -10.53 -5.22
C LEU A 108 -18.83 -11.47 -4.61
N LEU A 109 -18.97 -12.69 -5.14
CA LEU A 109 -19.86 -13.72 -4.60
C LEU A 109 -19.48 -14.09 -3.17
N THR A 110 -18.18 -14.27 -2.88
CA THR A 110 -17.72 -14.59 -1.53
C THR A 110 -18.07 -13.48 -0.54
N LEU A 111 -17.84 -12.23 -0.91
CA LEU A 111 -18.18 -11.08 -0.07
C LEU A 111 -19.69 -10.99 0.18
N TYR A 112 -20.49 -11.37 -0.82
CA TYR A 112 -21.95 -11.34 -0.74
C TYR A 112 -22.50 -12.46 0.13
N GLN A 113 -22.07 -13.69 -0.12
CA GLN A 113 -22.51 -14.88 0.60
C GLN A 113 -22.02 -14.88 2.06
N ARG A 114 -20.82 -14.35 2.31
CA ARG A 114 -20.22 -14.27 3.66
C ARG A 114 -20.33 -12.88 4.27
N ALA A 115 -21.35 -12.13 3.85
CA ALA A 115 -21.63 -10.80 4.36
C ALA A 115 -21.63 -10.73 5.90
N GLU A 116 -22.27 -11.70 6.55
CA GLU A 116 -22.41 -11.75 8.02
C GLU A 116 -21.08 -11.93 8.76
N ASP A 117 -20.09 -12.56 8.12
CA ASP A 117 -18.75 -12.76 8.69
C ASP A 117 -17.88 -11.51 8.60
N ILE A 118 -18.28 -10.51 7.81
CA ILE A 118 -17.52 -9.28 7.59
C ILE A 118 -18.05 -8.19 8.52
N LEU A 119 -17.26 -7.87 9.54
CA LEU A 119 -17.50 -6.78 10.49
C LEU A 119 -17.37 -5.41 9.78
N ALA A 120 -18.39 -5.05 9.00
CA ALA A 120 -18.47 -3.80 8.28
C ALA A 120 -19.94 -3.34 8.20
N THR A 121 -20.14 -2.03 8.16
CA THR A 121 -21.48 -1.49 7.91
C THR A 121 -21.94 -1.83 6.48
N PRO A 122 -23.25 -1.87 6.20
CA PRO A 122 -23.76 -2.09 4.86
C PRO A 122 -23.16 -1.13 3.82
N LEU A 123 -22.98 0.14 4.22
CA LEU A 123 -22.36 1.16 3.37
C LEU A 123 -20.90 0.83 3.06
N THR A 124 -20.10 0.50 4.08
CA THR A 124 -18.69 0.12 3.91
C THR A 124 -18.55 -1.10 3.01
N ARG A 125 -19.46 -2.07 3.13
CA ARG A 125 -19.49 -3.25 2.28
C ARG A 125 -19.77 -2.88 0.82
N MET A 126 -20.77 -2.03 0.58
CA MET A 126 -21.08 -1.51 -0.76
C MET A 126 -19.87 -0.76 -1.37
N SER A 127 -19.23 0.13 -0.61
CA SER A 127 -18.03 0.83 -1.06
C SER A 127 -16.90 -0.13 -1.43
N PHE A 128 -16.74 -1.22 -0.69
CA PHE A 128 -15.72 -2.23 -0.98
C PHE A 128 -16.00 -2.98 -2.29
N TYR A 129 -17.26 -3.35 -2.57
CA TYR A 129 -17.64 -3.92 -3.88
C TYR A 129 -17.32 -2.97 -5.02
N THR A 130 -17.70 -1.70 -4.88
CA THR A 130 -17.44 -0.67 -5.89
C THR A 130 -15.94 -0.52 -6.13
N ALA A 131 -15.12 -0.52 -5.10
CA ALA A 131 -13.67 -0.42 -5.24
C ALA A 131 -13.06 -1.63 -5.99
N ILE A 132 -13.54 -2.84 -5.73
CA ILE A 132 -13.10 -4.05 -6.46
C ILE A 132 -13.47 -3.95 -7.94
N LEU A 133 -14.72 -3.55 -8.23
CA LEU A 133 -15.20 -3.41 -9.61
C LEU A 133 -14.40 -2.36 -10.37
N LEU A 134 -14.25 -1.15 -9.81
CA LEU A 134 -13.49 -0.07 -10.45
C LEU A 134 -12.00 -0.42 -10.61
N GLY A 135 -11.41 -1.06 -9.60
CA GLY A 135 -10.02 -1.53 -9.67
C GLY A 135 -9.81 -2.59 -10.74
N TYR A 136 -10.82 -3.43 -11.00
CA TYR A 136 -10.77 -4.43 -12.05
C TYR A 136 -11.02 -3.87 -13.44
N THR A 137 -12.11 -3.10 -13.63
CA THR A 137 -12.54 -2.64 -14.96
C THR A 137 -11.64 -1.57 -15.53
N ASP A 138 -11.14 -0.66 -14.69
CA ASP A 138 -10.35 0.50 -15.12
C ASP A 138 -8.88 0.41 -14.69
N GLY A 139 -8.49 -0.66 -13.99
CA GLY A 139 -7.12 -0.81 -13.48
C GLY A 139 -6.73 0.24 -12.43
N PHE A 140 -7.70 0.89 -11.78
CA PHE A 140 -7.43 1.92 -10.80
C PHE A 140 -6.58 1.39 -9.63
N ARG A 141 -5.59 2.18 -9.22
CA ARG A 141 -4.88 1.93 -7.98
C ARG A 141 -5.81 2.29 -6.80
N PRO A 142 -5.80 1.52 -5.70
CA PRO A 142 -6.66 1.82 -4.55
C PRO A 142 -6.56 3.25 -4.03
N GLY A 143 -5.36 3.84 -4.06
CA GLY A 143 -5.15 5.25 -3.68
C GLY A 143 -5.89 6.24 -4.60
N SER A 144 -5.97 5.96 -5.90
CA SER A 144 -6.68 6.81 -6.86
C SER A 144 -8.20 6.80 -6.63
N LEU A 145 -8.76 5.66 -6.19
CA LEU A 145 -10.19 5.54 -5.89
C LEU A 145 -10.60 6.37 -4.69
N MET A 146 -9.73 6.49 -3.67
CA MET A 146 -10.03 7.25 -2.45
C MET A 146 -10.19 8.76 -2.70
N ASP A 147 -9.52 9.28 -3.73
CA ASP A 147 -9.58 10.69 -4.10
C ASP A 147 -10.62 10.98 -5.20
N THR A 148 -11.36 9.96 -5.66
CA THR A 148 -12.32 10.15 -6.73
C THR A 148 -13.62 10.77 -6.20
N LEU A 149 -13.94 11.95 -6.70
CA LEU A 149 -15.12 12.70 -6.33
C LEU A 149 -16.29 12.33 -7.23
N TYR A 150 -17.51 12.35 -6.68
CA TYR A 150 -18.73 12.06 -7.44
C TYR A 150 -18.86 12.91 -8.72
N ARG A 151 -18.43 14.18 -8.67
CA ARG A 151 -18.43 15.09 -9.83
C ARG A 151 -17.58 14.63 -11.02
N GLN A 152 -16.69 13.66 -10.83
CA GLN A 152 -15.85 13.09 -11.88
C GLN A 152 -16.54 11.95 -12.63
N TYR A 153 -17.72 11.52 -12.18
CA TYR A 153 -18.54 10.50 -12.83
C TYR A 153 -19.74 11.16 -13.52
N THR A 154 -20.01 10.71 -14.75
CA THR A 154 -21.21 11.08 -15.51
C THR A 154 -22.05 9.82 -15.71
N LEU A 155 -23.29 9.84 -15.24
CA LEU A 155 -24.27 8.82 -15.56
C LEU A 155 -25.01 9.23 -16.84
N SER A 156 -24.82 8.47 -17.91
CA SER A 156 -25.51 8.67 -19.18
C SER A 156 -26.47 7.51 -19.41
N ILE A 157 -27.75 7.82 -19.65
CA ILE A 157 -28.73 6.84 -20.12
C ILE A 157 -28.70 6.89 -21.64
N ILE A 158 -28.17 5.84 -22.26
CA ILE A 158 -28.04 5.75 -23.72
C ILE A 158 -29.09 4.77 -24.21
N ARG A 159 -29.96 5.23 -25.12
CA ARG A 159 -30.88 4.34 -25.85
C ARG A 159 -30.08 3.60 -26.91
N ASN A 160 -30.33 2.31 -27.05
CA ASN A 160 -29.72 1.53 -28.13
C ASN A 160 -30.11 2.20 -29.48
N PRO A 161 -29.13 2.65 -30.29
CA PRO A 161 -29.43 3.34 -31.55
C PRO A 161 -30.17 2.45 -32.56
N ASP A 162 -30.09 1.13 -32.39
CA ASP A 162 -30.76 0.16 -33.26
C ASP A 162 -32.14 -0.29 -32.72
N ASP A 163 -32.54 0.18 -31.55
CA ASP A 163 -33.85 -0.12 -30.96
C ASP A 163 -34.91 0.86 -31.48
N ARG A 164 -35.78 0.36 -32.37
CA ARG A 164 -36.85 1.12 -33.04
C ARG A 164 -38.18 1.16 -32.26
N THR A 165 -38.25 0.51 -31.10
CA THR A 165 -39.40 0.62 -30.18
C THR A 165 -39.19 1.78 -29.23
#